data_AF-A0A3N5TGC9-F1
#
_entry.id   AF-A0A3N5TGC9-F1
#
_cell.length_a   1.000
_cell.length_b   1.000
_cell.length_c   1.000
_cell.angle_alpha   90.00
_cell.angle_beta   90.00
_cell.angle_gamma   90.00
#
_symmetry.space_group_name_H-M   'P 1'
#
loop_
_entity.id
_entity.type
_entity.pdbx_description
1 polymer ?
#
loop_
_entity_poly.entity_id
_entity_poly.type
_entity_poly.pdbx_seq_one_letter_code
_entity_poly.pdbx_strand_id
1 'polypeptide(L)'
;MCPKDEILSAYYDGEIDSPWNTEIGQHLQTCSSCRARITSFQKIRERLAHEPLEIEEPMQRVQKRLQESFAAAGLDASPHIYRSTSSFWKRQVPVPMPALAAAAVVFFVLVAGVFFFLGKNDIAQVVKNQTGSEGVQNVQVYYSVDNPELLRKILTDRDYREEVIIELPEDNEFSIIGDPEIKRVTDVRGR
;
A
#
# COMPACT_ATOMS: atom_id res chain seq x y z
N MET A 1 -36.92 2.59 -0.06
CA MET A 1 -36.26 3.34 -1.14
C MET A 1 -35.20 2.43 -1.74
N CYS A 2 -35.02 2.41 -3.06
CA CYS A 2 -34.01 1.56 -3.69
C CYS A 2 -32.62 2.21 -3.60
N PRO A 3 -31.55 1.45 -3.32
CA PRO A 3 -30.18 1.94 -3.43
C PRO A 3 -29.86 2.35 -4.87
N LYS A 4 -28.91 3.27 -5.03
CA LYS A 4 -28.35 3.61 -6.34
C LYS A 4 -27.55 2.45 -6.92
N ASP A 5 -27.41 2.42 -8.23
CA ASP A 5 -26.65 1.38 -8.95
C ASP A 5 -25.20 1.26 -8.48
N GLU A 6 -24.54 2.39 -8.18
CA GLU A 6 -23.16 2.42 -7.63
C GLU A 6 -23.05 1.61 -6.34
N ILE A 7 -24.00 1.78 -5.43
CA ILE A 7 -24.05 1.06 -4.14
C ILE A 7 -24.37 -0.43 -4.35
N LEU A 8 -25.25 -0.75 -5.31
CA LEU A 8 -25.54 -2.15 -5.65
C LEU A 8 -24.34 -2.85 -6.29
N SER A 9 -23.54 -2.14 -7.09
CA SER A 9 -22.29 -2.66 -7.65
C SER A 9 -21.26 -2.90 -6.56
N ALA A 10 -20.98 -1.89 -5.72
CA ALA A 10 -20.04 -2.03 -4.60
C ALA A 10 -20.46 -3.15 -3.63
N TYR A 11 -21.76 -3.30 -3.37
CA TYR A 11 -22.28 -4.43 -2.59
C TYR A 11 -22.01 -5.78 -3.27
N TYR A 12 -22.25 -5.87 -4.58
CA TYR A 12 -21.99 -7.10 -5.35
C TYR A 12 -20.51 -7.48 -5.38
N ASP A 13 -19.62 -6.49 -5.41
CA ASP A 13 -18.17 -6.68 -5.39
C ASP A 13 -17.62 -6.92 -3.96
N GLY A 14 -18.47 -6.78 -2.92
CA GLY A 14 -18.10 -7.02 -1.53
C GLY A 14 -17.38 -5.85 -0.85
N GLU A 15 -17.49 -4.64 -1.41
CA GLU A 15 -16.81 -3.42 -0.94
C GLU A 15 -17.61 -2.64 0.12
N ILE A 16 -18.83 -3.08 0.42
CA ILE A 16 -19.67 -2.46 1.46
C ILE A 16 -19.50 -3.20 2.78
N ASP A 17 -19.08 -2.46 3.81
CA ASP A 17 -18.91 -2.99 5.16
C ASP A 17 -20.23 -3.04 5.97
N SER A 18 -20.16 -3.73 7.11
CA SER A 18 -21.22 -3.71 8.12
C SER A 18 -21.37 -2.31 8.73
N PRO A 19 -22.59 -1.82 9.03
CA PRO A 19 -23.87 -2.54 8.98
C PRO A 19 -24.61 -2.50 7.63
N TRP A 20 -24.15 -1.65 6.72
CA TRP A 20 -24.85 -1.34 5.47
C TRP A 20 -25.00 -2.56 4.55
N ASN A 21 -24.03 -3.48 4.55
CA ASN A 21 -24.14 -4.72 3.80
C ASN A 21 -25.35 -5.57 4.22
N THR A 22 -25.70 -5.55 5.51
CA THR A 22 -26.79 -6.34 6.07
C THR A 22 -28.12 -5.71 5.70
N GLU A 23 -28.22 -4.38 5.76
CA GLU A 23 -29.41 -3.63 5.34
C GLU A 23 -29.69 -3.82 3.84
N ILE A 24 -28.66 -3.74 2.99
CA ILE A 24 -28.78 -3.99 1.56
C ILE A 24 -29.17 -5.46 1.32
N GLY A 25 -28.55 -6.40 2.04
CA GLY A 25 -28.92 -7.82 1.98
C GLY A 25 -30.40 -8.07 2.32
N GLN A 26 -30.92 -7.44 3.37
CA GLN A 26 -32.34 -7.50 3.73
C GLN A 26 -33.23 -6.85 2.66
N HIS A 27 -32.82 -5.69 2.11
CA HIS A 27 -33.54 -5.04 1.02
C HIS A 27 -33.67 -5.96 -0.21
N LEU A 28 -32.61 -6.69 -0.57
CA LEU A 28 -32.61 -7.61 -1.70
C LEU A 28 -33.56 -8.79 -1.51
N GLN A 29 -33.89 -9.19 -0.28
CA GLN A 29 -34.90 -10.24 -0.04
C GLN A 29 -36.30 -9.81 -0.48
N THR A 30 -36.62 -8.52 -0.33
CA THR A 30 -37.96 -7.97 -0.56
C THR A 30 -38.08 -7.30 -1.93
N CYS A 31 -37.00 -6.71 -2.46
CA CYS A 31 -37.03 -5.98 -3.72
C CYS A 31 -36.63 -6.86 -4.92
N SER A 32 -37.54 -7.07 -5.87
CA SER A 32 -37.27 -7.82 -7.10
C SER A 32 -36.44 -7.04 -8.13
N SER A 33 -36.61 -5.72 -8.21
CA SER A 33 -35.89 -4.88 -9.17
C SER A 33 -34.40 -4.80 -8.86
N CYS A 34 -34.02 -4.60 -7.59
CA CYS A 34 -32.62 -4.60 -7.17
C CYS A 34 -31.94 -5.97 -7.37
N ARG A 35 -32.68 -7.07 -7.13
CA ARG A 35 -32.18 -8.42 -7.47
C ARG A 35 -31.92 -8.59 -8.96
N ALA A 36 -32.84 -8.14 -9.81
CA ALA A 36 -32.65 -8.18 -11.25
C ALA A 36 -31.41 -7.37 -11.70
N ARG A 37 -31.11 -6.26 -11.00
CA ARG A 37 -29.90 -5.46 -11.26
C ARG A 37 -28.63 -6.23 -10.91
N ILE A 38 -28.57 -6.87 -9.74
CA ILE A 38 -27.43 -7.74 -9.37
C ILE A 38 -27.25 -8.88 -10.36
N THR A 39 -28.34 -9.52 -10.80
CA THR A 39 -28.26 -10.57 -11.83
C THR A 39 -27.70 -10.03 -13.15
N SER A 40 -27.94 -8.75 -13.49
CA SER A 40 -27.35 -8.14 -14.68
C SER A 40 -25.84 -7.97 -14.56
N PHE A 41 -25.33 -7.59 -13.38
CA PHE A 41 -23.89 -7.51 -13.10
C PHE A 41 -23.23 -8.89 -13.21
N GLN A 42 -23.88 -9.93 -12.65
CA GLN A 42 -23.40 -11.31 -12.77
C GLN A 42 -23.28 -11.77 -14.22
N LYS A 43 -24.27 -11.50 -15.06
CA LYS A 43 -24.23 -11.86 -16.49
C LYS A 43 -23.08 -11.17 -17.24
N ILE A 44 -22.79 -9.91 -16.91
CA ILE A 44 -21.68 -9.17 -17.51
C ILE A 44 -20.35 -9.82 -17.10
N ARG A 45 -20.18 -10.11 -15.79
CA ARG A 45 -18.99 -10.78 -15.27
C ARG A 45 -18.77 -12.14 -15.90
N GLU A 46 -19.82 -12.94 -16.05
CA GLU A 46 -19.74 -14.26 -16.70
C GLU A 46 -19.31 -14.16 -18.16
N ARG A 47 -19.87 -13.20 -18.92
CA ARG A 47 -19.47 -12.97 -20.32
C ARG A 47 -18.00 -12.57 -20.43
N LEU A 48 -17.56 -11.62 -19.61
CA LEU A 48 -16.15 -11.19 -19.59
C LEU A 48 -15.20 -12.31 -19.17
N ALA A 49 -15.62 -13.20 -18.27
CA ALA A 49 -14.80 -14.32 -17.82
C ALA A 49 -14.68 -15.45 -18.85
N HIS A 50 -15.70 -15.64 -19.70
CA HIS A 50 -15.75 -16.72 -20.68
C HIS A 50 -15.44 -16.27 -22.11
N GLU A 51 -15.08 -15.01 -22.31
CA GLU A 51 -14.60 -14.53 -23.59
C GLU A 51 -13.13 -14.93 -23.74
N PRO A 52 -12.79 -15.93 -24.58
CA PRO A 52 -11.41 -16.26 -24.83
C PRO A 52 -10.77 -15.06 -25.52
N LEU A 53 -10.01 -14.29 -24.77
CA LEU A 53 -9.20 -13.24 -25.34
C LEU A 53 -8.14 -13.95 -26.20
N GLU A 54 -8.28 -13.90 -27.52
CA GLU A 54 -7.26 -14.34 -28.48
C GLU A 54 -6.07 -13.36 -28.40
N ILE A 55 -5.29 -13.46 -27.32
CA ILE A 55 -4.19 -12.54 -26.99
C ILE A 55 -2.89 -12.97 -27.69
N GLU A 56 -2.78 -14.23 -28.11
CA GLU A 56 -1.54 -14.83 -28.60
C GLU A 56 -0.95 -14.06 -29.80
N GLU A 57 -1.76 -13.82 -30.83
CA GLU A 57 -1.37 -13.10 -32.05
C GLU A 57 -1.06 -11.60 -31.81
N PRO A 58 -1.91 -10.83 -31.10
CA PRO A 58 -1.57 -9.46 -30.69
C PRO A 58 -0.30 -9.37 -29.85
N MET A 59 -0.10 -10.27 -28.87
CA MET A 59 1.02 -10.24 -27.95
C MET A 59 2.35 -10.52 -28.67
N GLN A 60 2.37 -11.51 -29.56
CA GLN A 60 3.55 -11.79 -30.39
C GLN A 60 3.91 -10.60 -31.30
N ARG A 61 2.91 -9.92 -31.87
CA ARG A 61 3.13 -8.70 -32.68
C ARG A 61 3.70 -7.55 -31.84
N VAL A 62 3.18 -7.33 -30.63
CA VAL A 62 3.70 -6.30 -29.72
C VAL A 62 5.12 -6.64 -29.27
N GLN A 63 5.38 -7.89 -28.92
CA GLN A 63 6.70 -8.37 -28.53
C GLN A 63 7.74 -8.18 -29.65
N LYS A 64 7.38 -8.52 -30.88
CA LYS A 64 8.24 -8.33 -32.05
C LYS A 64 8.56 -6.84 -32.28
N ARG A 65 7.56 -5.96 -32.20
CA ARG A 65 7.77 -4.51 -32.33
C ARG A 65 8.68 -3.95 -31.24
N LEU A 66 8.52 -4.42 -30.00
CA LEU A 66 9.40 -4.05 -28.90
C LEU A 66 10.84 -4.49 -29.18
N GLN A 67 11.05 -5.74 -29.57
CA GLN A 67 12.37 -6.27 -29.92
C GLN A 67 13.05 -5.45 -31.04
N GLU A 68 12.30 -5.14 -32.11
CA GLU A 68 12.77 -4.30 -33.21
C GLU A 68 13.12 -2.88 -32.74
N SER A 69 12.31 -2.28 -31.85
CA SER A 69 12.55 -0.94 -31.33
C SER A 69 13.79 -0.86 -30.42
N PHE A 70 14.02 -1.89 -29.59
CA PHE A 70 15.23 -1.97 -28.75
C PHE A 70 16.48 -2.17 -29.61
N ALA A 71 16.41 -3.06 -30.62
CA ALA A 71 17.51 -3.29 -31.55
C ALA A 71 17.86 -2.02 -32.35
N ALA A 72 16.87 -1.27 -32.81
CA ALA A 72 17.07 0.01 -33.50
C ALA A 72 17.65 1.09 -32.58
N ALA A 73 17.36 1.05 -31.28
CA ALA A 73 17.92 1.95 -30.28
C ALA A 73 19.35 1.58 -29.84
N GLY A 74 19.95 0.52 -30.41
CA GLY A 74 21.28 0.04 -30.01
C GLY A 74 21.34 -0.49 -28.58
N LEU A 75 20.19 -0.74 -27.97
CA LEU A 75 20.06 -1.42 -26.70
C LEU A 75 19.99 -2.91 -27.03
N ASP A 76 21.04 -3.67 -26.73
CA ASP A 76 21.06 -5.11 -26.97
C ASP A 76 19.77 -5.74 -26.42
N ALA A 77 18.90 -6.16 -27.34
CA ALA A 77 17.62 -6.79 -27.06
C ALA A 77 17.87 -8.21 -26.55
N SER A 78 18.50 -8.34 -25.39
CA SER A 78 18.59 -9.59 -24.68
C SER A 78 17.32 -9.73 -23.84
N PRO A 79 16.46 -10.75 -24.09
CA PRO A 79 15.26 -11.01 -23.30
C PRO A 79 15.59 -11.54 -21.88
N HIS A 80 16.80 -11.29 -21.40
CA HIS A 80 17.35 -11.79 -20.15
C HIS A 80 17.68 -10.66 -19.17
N ILE A 81 16.73 -9.73 -18.93
CA ILE A 81 16.84 -8.77 -17.81
C ILE A 81 16.57 -9.45 -16.45
N TYR A 82 16.29 -10.77 -16.43
CA TYR A 82 16.42 -11.64 -15.25
C TYR A 82 17.62 -12.60 -15.37
N ARG A 83 18.76 -12.17 -15.88
CA ARG A 83 20.02 -12.83 -15.49
C ARG A 83 20.40 -12.34 -14.10
N SER A 84 19.94 -13.12 -13.12
CA SER A 84 20.51 -13.19 -11.78
C SER A 84 22.01 -12.88 -11.81
N THR A 85 22.41 -11.89 -11.02
CA THR A 85 23.78 -11.43 -10.80
C THR A 85 24.71 -12.49 -10.16
N SER A 86 24.42 -13.78 -10.32
CA SER A 86 25.05 -14.86 -9.55
C SER A 86 26.06 -15.73 -10.32
N SER A 87 26.63 -15.24 -11.43
CA SER A 87 27.79 -15.93 -12.05
C SER A 87 29.12 -15.69 -11.30
N PHE A 88 29.11 -14.83 -10.27
CA PHE A 88 30.24 -14.71 -9.34
C PHE A 88 30.17 -15.71 -8.18
N TRP A 89 29.00 -16.28 -7.90
CA TRP A 89 28.78 -17.22 -6.78
C TRP A 89 29.12 -18.68 -7.10
N LYS A 90 29.30 -19.02 -8.38
CA LYS A 90 29.67 -20.39 -8.80
C LYS A 90 31.15 -20.53 -9.20
N ARG A 91 31.95 -19.45 -9.09
CA ARG A 91 33.37 -19.49 -9.47
C ARG A 91 34.20 -19.97 -8.28
N GLN A 92 34.54 -21.25 -8.27
CA GLN A 92 35.51 -21.81 -7.32
C GLN A 92 36.92 -21.40 -7.76
N VAL A 93 37.56 -20.52 -6.99
CA VAL A 93 38.97 -20.16 -7.18
C VAL A 93 39.80 -20.96 -6.17
N PRO A 94 40.77 -21.78 -6.60
CA PRO A 94 41.64 -22.48 -5.67
C PRO A 94 42.59 -21.46 -5.02
N VAL A 95 42.35 -21.16 -3.76
CA VAL A 95 43.20 -20.25 -2.97
C VAL A 95 44.18 -21.10 -2.15
N PRO A 96 45.50 -20.85 -2.23
CA PRO A 96 46.46 -21.57 -1.40
C PRO A 96 46.23 -21.26 0.08
N MET A 97 46.31 -22.29 0.94
CA MET A 97 46.10 -22.20 2.40
C MET A 97 46.78 -21.01 3.11
N PRO A 98 48.04 -20.63 2.81
CA PRO A 98 48.66 -19.48 3.47
C PRO A 98 47.96 -18.14 3.16
N ALA A 99 47.38 -17.98 1.97
CA ALA A 99 46.66 -16.75 1.61
C ALA A 99 45.33 -16.63 2.36
N LEU A 100 44.64 -17.75 2.58
CA LEU A 100 43.40 -17.79 3.35
C LEU A 100 43.65 -17.42 4.83
N ALA A 101 44.73 -17.92 5.42
CA ALA A 101 45.13 -17.58 6.78
C ALA A 101 45.45 -16.09 6.92
N ALA A 102 46.23 -15.51 5.99
CA ALA A 102 46.56 -14.09 6.00
C ALA A 102 45.32 -13.19 5.87
N ALA A 103 44.40 -13.54 4.97
CA ALA A 103 43.15 -12.81 4.77
C ALA A 103 42.25 -12.87 6.03
N ALA A 104 42.16 -14.02 6.69
CA ALA A 104 41.41 -14.18 7.92
C ALA A 104 41.98 -13.29 9.04
N VAL A 105 43.31 -13.26 9.22
CA VAL A 105 43.96 -12.41 10.23
C VAL A 105 43.66 -10.93 9.97
N VAL A 106 43.80 -10.46 8.73
CA VAL A 106 43.47 -9.07 8.37
C VAL A 106 42.01 -8.76 8.65
N PHE A 107 41.09 -9.66 8.29
CA PHE A 107 39.67 -9.48 8.56
C PHE A 107 39.39 -9.38 10.06
N PHE A 108 39.96 -10.25 10.89
CA PHE A 108 39.80 -10.19 12.34
C PHE A 108 40.37 -8.90 12.93
N VAL A 109 41.52 -8.42 12.44
CA VAL A 109 42.12 -7.15 12.89
C VAL A 109 41.23 -5.97 12.51
N LEU A 110 40.68 -5.94 11.30
CA LEU A 110 39.76 -4.89 10.87
C LEU A 110 38.46 -4.92 11.68
N VAL A 111 37.87 -6.09 11.87
CA VAL A 111 36.64 -6.24 12.67
C VAL A 111 36.89 -5.83 14.12
N ALA A 112 37.97 -6.30 14.74
CA ALA A 112 38.33 -5.91 16.10
C ALA A 112 38.61 -4.41 16.21
N GLY A 113 39.30 -3.83 15.22
CA GLY A 113 39.56 -2.38 15.15
C GLY A 113 38.27 -1.56 15.06
N VAL A 114 37.36 -1.94 14.16
CA VAL A 114 36.03 -1.32 14.02
C VAL A 114 35.22 -1.47 15.31
N PHE A 115 35.19 -2.66 15.92
CA PHE A 115 34.48 -2.90 17.17
C PHE A 115 35.03 -2.07 18.33
N PHE A 116 36.35 -1.92 18.41
CA PHE A 116 37.01 -1.12 19.44
C PHE A 116 36.81 0.40 19.22
N PHE A 117 36.69 0.83 17.96
CA PHE A 117 36.47 2.24 17.61
C PHE A 117 35.00 2.66 17.72
N LEU A 118 34.05 1.82 17.32
CA LEU A 118 32.60 2.10 17.44
C LEU A 118 32.00 1.70 18.80
N GLY A 119 32.61 0.76 19.53
CA GLY A 119 32.16 0.30 20.85
C GLY A 119 32.42 1.28 22.01
N LYS A 120 32.92 2.48 21.73
CA LYS A 120 33.16 3.55 22.70
C LYS A 120 32.04 4.60 22.77
N ASN A 121 30.87 4.34 22.17
CA ASN A 121 29.69 5.16 22.40
C ASN A 121 28.82 4.52 23.49
N ASP A 122 28.59 5.24 24.58
CA ASP A 122 27.76 4.84 25.73
C ASP A 122 26.33 4.42 25.33
N ILE A 123 26.08 3.11 25.25
CA ILE A 123 24.74 2.51 25.04
C ILE A 123 23.95 2.40 26.37
N ALA A 124 24.50 2.93 27.47
CA ALA A 124 23.92 2.79 28.81
C ALA A 124 22.75 3.74 29.12
N GLN A 125 22.38 4.67 28.23
CA GLN A 125 21.36 5.69 28.51
C GLN A 125 19.97 5.40 27.90
N VAL A 126 19.82 4.39 27.03
CA VAL A 126 18.59 4.20 26.24
C VAL A 126 17.57 3.22 26.87
N VAL A 127 17.94 2.47 27.91
CA VAL A 127 17.07 1.39 28.46
C VAL A 127 16.13 1.82 29.60
N LYS A 128 16.09 3.11 29.98
CA LYS A 128 15.28 3.55 31.15
C LYS A 128 13.86 4.04 30.88
N ASN A 129 13.42 4.18 29.62
CA ASN A 129 12.15 4.87 29.32
C ASN A 129 11.01 3.99 28.78
N GLN A 130 11.08 2.66 28.89
CA GLN A 130 10.03 1.78 28.34
C GLN A 130 9.48 0.77 29.35
N THR A 131 8.95 1.28 30.47
CA THR A 131 7.95 0.56 31.27
C THR A 131 6.77 1.48 31.55
N GLY A 132 5.67 1.28 30.81
CA GLY A 132 4.42 2.04 30.88
C GLY A 132 3.67 1.92 29.55
N SER A 133 3.12 0.75 29.21
CA SER A 133 1.75 0.30 29.55
C SER A 133 0.65 1.07 28.81
N GLU A 134 0.05 0.37 27.84
CA GLU A 134 -1.39 0.25 27.53
C GLU A 134 -2.27 1.52 27.56
N GLY A 135 -2.85 1.84 26.41
CA GLY A 135 -4.03 2.71 26.32
C GLY A 135 -4.25 3.25 24.92
N VAL A 136 -5.20 2.67 24.19
CA VAL A 136 -5.79 3.28 22.99
C VAL A 136 -6.42 4.60 23.43
N GLN A 137 -5.76 5.73 23.17
CA GLN A 137 -6.33 7.04 23.46
C GLN A 137 -7.29 7.40 22.33
N ASN A 138 -8.59 7.30 22.60
CA ASN A 138 -9.62 7.92 21.79
C ASN A 138 -9.38 9.44 21.80
N VAL A 139 -8.92 9.98 20.69
CA VAL A 139 -8.77 11.42 20.49
C VAL A 139 -10.16 12.01 20.28
N GLN A 140 -10.70 12.67 21.30
CA GLN A 140 -11.91 13.49 21.16
C GLN A 140 -11.49 14.90 20.74
N VAL A 141 -11.75 15.23 19.47
CA VAL A 141 -11.47 16.56 18.91
C VAL A 141 -12.69 17.44 19.16
N TYR A 142 -12.51 18.52 19.93
CA TYR A 142 -13.52 19.56 20.13
C TYR A 142 -13.12 20.80 19.34
N TYR A 143 -13.97 21.23 18.42
CA TYR A 143 -13.83 22.52 17.73
C TYR A 143 -14.97 23.44 18.17
N SER A 144 -14.65 24.71 18.42
CA SER A 144 -15.65 25.73 18.72
C SER A 144 -16.34 26.14 17.42
N VAL A 145 -17.66 26.05 17.38
CA VAL A 145 -18.45 26.51 16.23
C VAL A 145 -18.98 27.90 16.56
N ASP A 146 -18.55 28.90 15.79
CA ASP A 146 -18.91 30.31 16.03
C ASP A 146 -20.43 30.57 15.92
N ASN A 147 -21.15 29.76 15.15
CA ASN A 147 -22.60 29.85 15.02
C ASN A 147 -23.29 28.46 14.93
N PRO A 148 -23.81 27.93 16.05
CA PRO A 148 -24.41 26.60 16.08
C PRO A 148 -25.71 26.49 15.26
N GLU A 149 -26.42 27.59 15.03
CA GLU A 149 -27.65 27.61 14.25
C GLU A 149 -27.40 27.45 12.75
N LEU A 150 -26.29 28.02 12.26
CA LEU A 150 -25.87 27.89 10.86
C LEU A 150 -25.46 26.44 10.56
N LEU A 151 -24.72 25.80 11.48
CA LEU A 151 -24.34 24.38 11.38
C LEU A 151 -25.58 23.48 11.29
N ARG A 152 -26.58 23.72 12.15
CA ARG A 152 -27.83 22.95 12.14
C ARG A 152 -28.57 23.10 10.82
N LYS A 153 -28.60 24.30 10.25
CA LYS A 153 -29.24 24.58 8.96
C LYS A 153 -28.55 23.84 7.81
N ILE A 154 -27.22 23.83 7.78
CA ILE A 154 -26.41 23.10 6.78
C ILE A 154 -26.60 21.58 6.91
N LEU A 155 -26.61 21.04 8.13
CA LEU A 155 -26.74 19.60 8.35
C LEU A 155 -28.15 19.06 8.03
N THR A 156 -29.17 19.91 8.17
CA THR A 156 -30.57 19.50 7.98
C THR A 156 -31.05 19.69 6.55
N ASP A 157 -30.49 20.67 5.82
CA ASP A 157 -30.93 21.02 4.48
C ASP A 157 -30.12 20.27 3.41
N ARG A 158 -30.71 19.22 2.83
CA ARG A 158 -30.08 18.38 1.80
C ARG A 158 -29.93 19.07 0.44
N ASP A 159 -30.45 20.29 0.28
CA ASP A 159 -30.37 21.06 -0.97
C ASP A 159 -29.50 22.32 -0.85
N TYR A 160 -28.66 22.40 0.19
CA TYR A 160 -27.69 23.48 0.36
C TYR A 160 -26.59 23.38 -0.72
N ARG A 161 -26.78 24.10 -1.83
CA ARG A 161 -25.86 24.19 -2.98
C ARG A 161 -25.06 25.51 -2.97
N GLU A 162 -24.45 25.85 -1.85
CA GLU A 162 -23.42 26.88 -1.83
C GLU A 162 -22.05 26.24 -1.61
N GLU A 163 -21.06 26.73 -2.36
CA GLU A 163 -19.67 26.35 -2.23
C GLU A 163 -19.15 26.82 -0.86
N VAL A 164 -19.01 25.90 0.09
CA VAL A 164 -18.44 26.20 1.41
C VAL A 164 -16.92 26.14 1.28
N ILE A 165 -16.31 27.30 1.10
CA ILE A 165 -14.85 27.44 1.18
C ILE A 165 -14.49 27.45 2.67
N ILE A 166 -13.96 26.33 3.15
CA ILE A 166 -13.36 26.25 4.48
C ILE A 166 -11.99 26.91 4.38
N GLU A 167 -11.90 28.16 4.81
CA GLU A 167 -10.61 28.83 4.97
C GLU A 167 -9.89 28.21 6.18
N LEU A 168 -8.75 27.58 5.92
CA LEU A 168 -7.87 27.14 6.99
C LEU A 168 -7.32 28.39 7.71
N PRO A 169 -7.27 28.42 9.05
CA PRO A 169 -6.65 29.51 9.79
C PRO A 169 -5.22 29.75 9.30
N GLU A 170 -4.79 31.01 9.19
CA GLU A 170 -3.41 31.34 8.80
C GLU A 170 -2.39 30.88 9.86
N ASP A 171 -2.84 30.78 11.11
CA ASP A 171 -2.05 30.38 12.28
C ASP A 171 -2.01 28.87 12.46
N ASN A 172 -1.78 28.12 11.39
CA ASN A 172 -1.57 26.69 11.51
C ASN A 172 -0.12 26.40 11.91
N GLU A 173 0.17 26.54 13.20
CA GLU A 173 1.29 25.83 13.79
C GLU A 173 0.92 24.34 13.87
N PHE A 174 0.94 23.66 12.72
CA PHE A 174 0.79 22.22 12.64
C PHE A 174 1.99 21.59 13.35
N SER A 175 1.88 21.37 14.65
CA SER A 175 2.83 20.53 15.37
C SER A 175 2.55 19.09 14.98
N ILE A 176 3.49 18.48 14.26
CA ILE A 176 3.49 17.03 14.06
C ILE A 176 3.84 16.43 15.42
N ILE A 177 2.82 16.10 16.21
CA ILE A 177 3.00 15.43 17.50
C ILE A 177 3.11 13.93 17.21
N GLY A 178 4.35 13.48 17.04
CA GLY A 178 4.70 12.08 16.84
C GLY A 178 5.91 11.94 15.92
N ASP A 179 6.82 11.02 16.24
CA ASP A 179 7.92 10.70 15.34
C ASP A 179 7.36 9.99 14.09
N PRO A 180 7.63 10.49 12.87
CA PRO A 180 7.22 9.78 11.66
C PRO A 180 7.97 8.45 11.58
N GLU A 181 7.29 7.35 11.89
CA GLU A 181 7.87 6.02 11.83
C GLU A 181 7.74 5.47 10.39
N ILE A 182 8.84 5.50 9.64
CA ILE A 182 8.90 4.85 8.32
C ILE A 182 8.95 3.33 8.54
N LYS A 183 7.80 2.67 8.47
CA LYS A 183 7.71 1.20 8.53
C LYS A 183 7.94 0.58 7.17
N ARG A 184 8.71 -0.51 7.14
CA ARG A 184 8.81 -1.35 5.94
C ARG A 184 7.53 -2.16 5.80
N VAL A 185 7.10 -2.39 4.57
CA VAL A 185 5.86 -3.11 4.22
C VAL A 185 5.76 -4.50 4.89
N THR A 186 6.91 -5.12 5.21
CA THR A 186 6.98 -6.41 5.90
C THR A 186 6.48 -6.36 7.35
N ASP A 187 6.55 -5.21 8.02
CA ASP A 187 6.18 -5.06 9.44
C ASP A 187 4.68 -4.80 9.65
N VAL A 188 3.92 -4.48 8.60
CA VAL A 188 2.47 -4.21 8.69
C VAL A 188 1.64 -5.50 8.62
N ARG A 189 2.20 -6.60 8.12
CA ARG A 189 1.45 -7.83 7.81
C ARG A 189 1.48 -8.91 8.91
N GLY A 190 1.90 -8.55 10.11
CA GLY A 190 2.09 -9.46 11.25
C GLY A 190 1.14 -9.21 12.42
N ARG A 191 -0.14 -8.90 12.17
CA ARG A 191 -1.20 -8.95 13.18
C ARG A 191 -2.54 -9.30 12.56
#